data_AF-A0A1G3X0W2-F1
#
_entry.id   AF-A0A1G3X0W2-F1
#
_cell.length_a   1.000
_cell.length_b   1.000
_cell.length_c   1.000
_cell.angle_alpha   90.00
_cell.angle_beta   90.00
_cell.angle_gamma   90.00
#
_symmetry.space_group_name_H-M   'P 1'
#
loop_
_entity.id
_entity.type
_entity.pdbx_description
1 polymer ?
#
loop_
_entity_poly.entity_id
_entity_poly.type
_entity_poly.pdbx_seq_one_letter_code
_entity_poly.pdbx_strand_id
1 'polypeptide(L)' 'MLYLSIFMMVYGAFILVGMLLQFPFLYNNMKSKAMIKMMGKKGFNILLLVMAVAFIVIGYLIMP' A
#
# COMPACT_ATOMS: atom_id res chain seq x y z
N MET A 1 2.08 0.49 21.64
CA MET A 1 1.69 1.34 20.49
C MET A 1 2.86 1.64 19.57
N LEU A 2 4.02 2.08 20.09
CA LEU A 2 5.21 2.41 19.27
C LEU A 2 5.57 1.39 18.17
N TYR A 3 5.71 0.10 18.51
CA TYR A 3 6.06 -0.94 17.54
C TYR A 3 5.00 -1.11 16.43
N LEU A 4 3.73 -0.95 16.75
CA LEU A 4 2.64 -1.00 15.78
C LEU A 4 2.67 0.21 14.84
N SER A 5 2.90 1.41 15.39
CA SER A 5 3.05 2.66 14.63
C SER A 5 4.18 2.57 13.62
N ILE A 6 5.35 2.09 14.07
CA ILE A 6 6.53 1.88 13.22
C ILE A 6 6.21 0.85 12.13
N PHE A 7 5.59 -0.28 12.50
CA PHE A 7 5.22 -1.31 11.53
C PHE A 7 4.27 -0.75 10.45
N MET A 8 3.25 0.02 10.84
CA MET A 8 2.30 0.62 9.90
C MET A 8 2.96 1.64 8.96
N MET A 9 3.83 2.49 9.48
CA MET A 9 4.58 3.45 8.67
C MET A 9 5.53 2.76 7.68
N VAL A 10 6.28 1.76 8.15
CA VAL A 10 7.19 0.97 7.29
C VAL A 10 6.40 0.22 6.22
N TYR A 11 5.28 -0.39 6.58
CA TYR A 11 4.42 -1.10 5.63
C TYR A 11 3.84 -0.15 4.56
N GLY A 12 3.37 1.02 4.97
CA GLY A 12 2.91 2.07 4.04
C GLY A 12 4.02 2.53 3.09
N ALA A 13 5.24 2.74 3.59
CA ALA A 13 6.40 3.07 2.76
C ALA A 13 6.74 1.95 1.77
N PHE A 14 6.68 0.68 2.19
CA PHE A 14 6.89 -0.47 1.30
C PHE A 14 5.84 -0.54 0.19
N ILE A 15 4.57 -0.22 0.47
CA ILE A 15 3.53 -0.17 -0.55
C ILE A 15 3.82 0.94 -1.57
N LEU A 16 4.25 2.13 -1.13
CA LEU A 16 4.64 3.23 -2.04
C LEU A 16 5.81 2.83 -2.93
N VAL A 17 6.87 2.29 -2.35
CA VAL A 17 8.06 1.84 -3.09
C VAL A 17 7.70 0.69 -4.05
N GLY A 18 6.89 -0.26 -3.58
CA GLY A 18 6.37 -1.37 -4.37
C GLY A 18 5.54 -0.91 -5.57
N MET A 19 4.74 0.14 -5.39
CA MET A 19 3.96 0.77 -6.45
C MET A 19 4.85 1.54 -7.44
N LEU A 20 5.81 2.33 -6.97
CA LEU A 20 6.74 3.11 -7.80
C LEU A 20 7.60 2.21 -8.70
N LEU A 21 8.16 1.14 -8.13
CA LEU A 21 8.99 0.18 -8.85
C LEU A 21 8.15 -0.86 -9.63
N GLN A 22 6.82 -0.77 -9.57
CA GLN A 22 5.88 -1.73 -10.14
C GLN A 22 6.25 -3.19 -9.83
N PHE A 23 6.63 -3.45 -8.57
CA PHE A 23 7.15 -4.75 -8.17
C PHE A 23 6.19 -5.89 -8.55
N PRO A 24 6.65 -6.96 -9.23
CA PRO A 24 5.77 -8.03 -9.70
C PRO A 24 4.96 -8.69 -8.57
N PHE A 25 5.44 -8.65 -7.33
CA PHE A 25 4.67 -9.13 -6.18
C PHE A 25 3.32 -8.39 -5.98
N LEU A 26 3.29 -7.06 -6.15
CA LEU A 26 2.06 -6.27 -5.99
C LEU A 26 1.10 -6.45 -7.16
N TYR A 27 1.60 -6.75 -8.36
CA TYR A 27 0.80 -6.71 -9.60
C TYR A 27 0.54 -8.07 -10.25
N ASN A 28 1.41 -9.06 -10.00
CA ASN A 28 1.39 -10.37 -10.65
C ASN A 28 0.82 -11.48 -9.75
N ASN A 29 0.10 -11.13 -8.68
CA ASN A 29 -0.63 -12.10 -7.87
C ASN A 29 -2.11 -12.22 -8.31
N MET A 30 -2.76 -13.34 -8.01
CA MET A 30 -4.11 -13.65 -8.49
C MET A 30 -5.15 -12.62 -8.02
N LYS A 31 -5.03 -12.12 -6.78
CA LYS A 31 -5.95 -11.13 -6.19
C LYS A 31 -5.79 -9.76 -6.83
N SER A 32 -4.56 -9.28 -6.97
CA SER A 32 -4.24 -8.03 -7.64
C SER A 32 -4.65 -8.06 -9.10
N LYS A 33 -4.44 -9.18 -9.82
CA LYS A 33 -4.93 -9.31 -11.20
C LYS A 33 -6.46 -9.20 -11.29
N ALA A 34 -7.19 -9.79 -10.36
CA ALA A 34 -8.65 -9.66 -10.31
C ALA A 34 -9.07 -8.19 -10.07
N MET A 35 -8.46 -7.51 -9.11
CA MET A 35 -8.72 -6.08 -8.85
C MET A 35 -8.34 -5.18 -10.04
N ILE A 36 -7.18 -5.41 -10.66
CA ILE A 36 -6.73 -4.69 -11.86
C ILE A 36 -7.70 -4.93 -13.03
N LYS A 37 -8.26 -6.13 -13.16
CA LYS A 37 -9.26 -6.43 -14.20
C LYS A 37 -10.58 -5.69 -13.97
N MET A 38 -10.99 -5.49 -12.71
CA MET A 38 -12.23 -4.76 -12.37
C MET A 38 -12.09 -3.24 -12.47
N MET A 39 -10.95 -2.68 -12.04
CA MET A 39 -10.77 -1.23 -11.85
C MET A 39 -9.77 -0.59 -12.82
N GLY A 40 -9.06 -1.41 -13.60
CA GLY A 40 -7.92 -1.00 -14.42
C GLY A 40 -6.63 -0.79 -13.61
N LYS A 41 -5.48 -0.80 -14.32
CA LYS A 41 -4.15 -0.62 -13.70
C LYS A 41 -4.00 0.73 -13.00
N LYS A 42 -4.57 1.80 -13.58
CA LYS A 42 -4.59 3.14 -12.96
C LYS A 42 -5.41 3.16 -11.67
N GLY A 43 -6.61 2.55 -11.66
CA GLY A 43 -7.45 2.45 -10.47
C GLY A 43 -6.79 1.66 -9.34
N PHE A 44 -6.14 0.55 -9.68
CA PHE A 44 -5.36 -0.23 -8.71
C PHE A 44 -4.18 0.54 -8.12
N ASN A 45 -3.45 1.33 -8.94
CA ASN A 45 -2.39 2.21 -8.43
C ASN A 45 -2.93 3.27 -7.48
N ILE A 46 -4.08 3.89 -7.78
CA ILE A 46 -4.71 4.86 -6.88
C ILE A 46 -5.10 4.18 -5.56
N LEU A 47 -5.64 2.97 -5.61
CA LEU A 47 -5.98 2.20 -4.41
C LEU A 47 -4.74 1.93 -3.54
N LEU A 48 -3.63 1.51 -4.15
CA LEU A 48 -2.36 1.31 -3.44
C LEU A 48 -1.83 2.60 -2.82
N LEU A 49 -1.92 3.72 -3.54
CA LEU A 49 -1.53 5.03 -3.05
C LEU A 49 -2.36 5.42 -1.82
N VAL A 50 -3.68 5.33 -1.91
CA VAL A 50 -4.59 5.64 -0.80
C VAL A 50 -4.31 4.73 0.40
N MET A 51 -4.09 3.44 0.18
CA MET A 51 -3.74 2.50 1.23
C MET A 51 -2.43 2.91 1.91
N ALA A 52 -1.39 3.20 1.14
CA ALA A 52 -0.11 3.59 1.71
C ALA A 52 -0.19 4.87 2.53
N VAL A 53 -0.88 5.89 2.02
CA VAL A 53 -1.09 7.15 2.74
C VAL A 53 -1.89 6.91 4.02
N ALA A 54 -2.96 6.13 3.97
CA ALA A 54 -3.75 5.80 5.16
C ALA A 54 -2.90 5.08 6.22
N PHE A 55 -2.08 4.10 5.84
CA PHE A 55 -1.19 3.39 6.76
C PHE A 55 -0.15 4.32 7.42
N ILE A 56 0.42 5.26 6.67
CA ILE A 56 1.38 6.24 7.19
C ILE A 56 0.68 7.22 8.14
N VAL A 57 -0.45 7.79 7.74
CA VAL A 57 -1.20 8.77 8.54
C VAL A 57 -1.72 8.13 9.83
N ILE A 58 -2.32 6.95 9.74
CA ILE A 58 -2.80 6.23 10.93
C ILE A 58 -1.62 5.86 11.83
N GLY A 59 -0.53 5.34 11.26
CA GLY A 59 0.69 5.01 11.99
C GLY A 59 1.27 6.22 12.75
N TYR A 60 1.25 7.39 12.14
CA TYR A 60 1.66 8.66 12.77
C TYR A 60 0.70 9.06 13.89
N LEU A 61 -0.62 9.00 13.67
CA LEU A 61 -1.63 9.40 14.66
C LEU A 61 -1.63 8.53 15.92
N ILE A 62 -1.31 7.25 15.79
CA ILE A 62 -1.25 6.31 16.92
C ILE A 62 0.15 6.22 17.54
N MET A 63 1.13 6.96 17.01
CA MET A 63 2.46 7.05 17.61
C MET A 63 2.33 7.76 18.97
N PRO A 64 2.74 7.11 20.08
CA PRO A 64 2.70 7.72 21.40
C PRO A 64 3.75 8.83 21.55
#